data_AF-A0A177TJS1-F1
#
_entry.id   AF-A0A177TJS1-F1
#
_cell.length_a   1.000
_cell.length_b   1.000
_cell.length_c   1.000
_cell.angle_alpha   90.00
_cell.angle_beta   90.00
_cell.angle_gamma   90.00
#
_symmetry.space_group_name_H-M   'P 1'
#
loop_
_entity.id
_entity.type
_entity.pdbx_description
1 polymer ?
#
loop_
_entity_poly.entity_id
_entity_poly.type
_entity_poly.pdbx_seq_one_letter_code
_entity_poly.pdbx_strand_id
1 'polypeptide(L)'
;MPGDYSGVGGGSFVPSGFLGAVFDKVQDAAFALASCLPCGASAPSLKLNGRSLKIIKLLGEGGFSFVYLAQDAESSMTFALKKIRCNYGSEGFTEAMKEVEATKRFRSPNIIRIYDSAVVQEGEGKVIYIFLPYFQRGNVQDAINAHTVRGSSFSEREILDLFLGTCKGVKCMHQYRLPSTHTQGSAKHSSSGTTPPGTGRSSEAAGGSADGQDAFVIGDHDGANAEGARLMGDDGDDEEGDADGSSSYPPRPSRSAAPGPHIVRPSLDPTAVEEGRSGDIIPYSHRDIKPANVMINDEGQPILMDFGSTIKARVPIRSRREAIAHQDMAAERSSMPYRAPELFDVKTDTVLTEAVDIWSLGCTLYAMAYLHSPFETAQTVEQGGSLALAVLNGAFKFPTDDSRYSEGLKNIVRACLQLKPDERPDIDKLIESVEAARRAV
;
A
#
# COMPACT_ATOMS: atom_id res chain seq x y z
N MET A 1 56.06 -5.65 48.36
CA MET A 1 55.95 -4.31 47.75
C MET A 1 55.31 -4.42 46.37
N PRO A 2 53.97 -4.51 46.27
CA PRO A 2 53.28 -3.97 45.11
C PRO A 2 53.25 -2.43 45.21
N GLY A 3 53.16 -1.74 44.08
CA GLY A 3 53.01 -0.27 44.03
C GLY A 3 51.59 0.12 43.64
N ASP A 4 51.01 1.06 44.37
CA ASP A 4 49.68 1.62 44.09
C ASP A 4 49.66 2.48 42.83
N TYR A 5 48.53 2.46 42.12
CA TYR A 5 47.99 3.62 41.41
C TYR A 5 46.48 3.67 41.62
N SER A 6 45.98 4.83 42.03
CA SER A 6 44.61 5.01 42.53
C SER A 6 43.69 5.71 41.53
N GLY A 7 42.49 5.13 41.37
CA GLY A 7 41.24 5.84 41.05
C GLY A 7 41.02 6.41 39.64
N VAL A 8 39.99 5.91 38.95
CA VAL A 8 38.79 6.70 38.59
C VAL A 8 37.58 5.77 38.64
N GLY A 9 36.46 6.21 39.23
CA GLY A 9 35.21 5.44 39.23
C GLY A 9 34.45 5.54 37.91
N GLY A 10 34.24 4.41 37.23
CA GLY A 10 33.40 4.33 36.03
C GLY A 10 31.93 4.20 36.40
N GLY A 11 31.20 5.31 36.39
CA GLY A 11 29.73 5.31 36.51
C GLY A 11 29.09 4.68 35.27
N SER A 12 28.13 3.76 35.49
CA SER A 12 27.37 3.08 34.44
C SER A 12 26.47 4.05 33.68
N PHE A 13 26.78 4.34 32.42
CA PHE A 13 25.94 5.15 31.53
C PHE A 13 25.10 4.24 30.63
N VAL A 14 23.90 3.87 31.09
CA VAL A 14 22.90 3.18 30.26
C VAL A 14 22.15 4.25 29.45
N PRO A 15 22.10 4.18 28.10
CA PRO A 15 21.35 5.16 27.31
C PRO A 15 19.86 5.12 27.64
N SER A 16 19.29 6.28 27.96
CA SER A 16 17.89 6.44 28.36
C SER A 16 16.87 5.92 27.34
N GLY A 17 17.22 5.90 26.05
CA GLY A 17 16.37 5.32 24.99
C GLY A 17 16.25 3.80 25.00
N PHE A 18 17.19 3.06 25.60
CA PHE A 18 17.16 1.58 25.59
C PHE A 18 16.10 1.02 26.55
N LEU A 19 15.87 1.70 27.68
CA LEU A 19 14.82 1.31 28.63
C LEU A 19 13.42 1.60 28.06
N GLY A 20 13.20 2.75 27.42
CA GLY A 20 11.91 3.10 26.81
C GLY A 20 11.42 2.07 25.79
N ALA A 21 12.28 1.70 24.83
CA ALA A 21 11.95 0.71 23.81
C ALA A 21 11.66 -0.71 24.37
N VAL A 22 12.22 -1.04 25.54
CA VAL A 22 11.90 -2.31 26.24
C VAL A 22 10.59 -2.18 27.01
N PHE A 23 10.34 -1.06 27.70
CA PHE A 23 9.08 -0.82 28.41
C PHE A 23 7.88 -0.76 27.46
N ASP A 24 7.99 -0.13 26.29
CA ASP A 24 6.89 -0.07 25.31
C ASP A 24 6.60 -1.44 24.69
N LYS A 25 7.63 -2.23 24.37
CA LYS A 25 7.45 -3.62 23.94
C LYS A 25 6.83 -4.49 25.03
N VAL A 26 7.19 -4.27 26.30
CA VAL A 26 6.55 -4.91 27.45
C VAL A 26 5.11 -4.41 27.62
N GLN A 27 4.80 -3.16 27.31
CA GLN A 27 3.42 -2.65 27.34
C GLN A 27 2.56 -3.26 26.23
N ASP A 28 3.02 -3.29 24.97
CA ASP A 28 2.27 -3.94 23.89
C ASP A 28 2.15 -5.46 24.10
N ALA A 29 3.21 -6.11 24.58
CA ALA A 29 3.17 -7.53 24.96
C ALA A 29 2.26 -7.76 26.17
N ALA A 30 2.19 -6.85 27.14
CA ALA A 30 1.25 -6.93 28.25
C ALA A 30 -0.20 -6.69 27.79
N PHE A 31 -0.44 -5.80 26.82
CA PHE A 31 -1.74 -5.65 26.16
C PHE A 31 -2.14 -6.96 25.45
N ALA A 32 -1.22 -7.60 24.72
CA ALA A 32 -1.45 -8.87 24.02
C ALA A 32 -1.62 -10.08 24.97
N LEU A 33 -0.87 -10.13 26.08
CA LEU A 33 -0.93 -11.20 27.08
C LEU A 33 -2.14 -11.04 28.03
N ALA A 34 -2.52 -9.81 28.39
CA ALA A 34 -3.70 -9.55 29.20
C ALA A 34 -5.01 -9.91 28.48
N SER A 35 -5.04 -9.87 27.14
CA SER A 35 -6.17 -10.37 26.34
C SER A 35 -6.30 -11.91 26.33
N CYS A 36 -5.32 -12.66 26.87
CA CYS A 36 -5.35 -14.12 26.94
C CYS A 36 -5.65 -14.68 28.35
N LEU A 37 -5.91 -13.82 29.35
CA LEU A 37 -6.22 -14.24 30.73
C LEU A 37 -7.73 -14.12 31.04
N PRO A 38 -8.37 -15.15 31.63
CA PRO A 38 -9.75 -15.05 32.07
C PRO A 38 -9.86 -14.26 33.38
N CYS A 39 -10.83 -13.34 33.42
CA CYS A 39 -11.31 -12.56 34.58
C CYS A 39 -10.39 -11.47 35.15
N GLY A 40 -10.91 -10.25 35.28
CA GLY A 40 -10.47 -9.30 36.32
C GLY A 40 -10.42 -7.82 35.90
N ALA A 41 -9.63 -7.49 34.87
CA ALA A 41 -9.41 -6.11 34.44
C ALA A 41 -10.25 -5.76 33.20
N SER A 42 -10.84 -4.56 33.14
CA SER A 42 -11.52 -4.11 31.92
C SER A 42 -10.48 -3.97 30.81
N ALA A 43 -10.67 -4.69 29.70
CA ALA A 43 -9.82 -4.57 28.53
C ALA A 43 -9.68 -3.09 28.13
N PRO A 44 -8.46 -2.55 28.00
CA PRO A 44 -8.23 -1.13 27.79
C PRO A 44 -8.96 -0.65 26.52
N SER A 45 -9.91 0.27 26.70
CA SER A 45 -10.72 0.81 25.61
C SER A 45 -10.01 1.99 24.93
N LEU A 46 -9.76 1.87 23.64
CA LEU A 46 -9.11 2.87 22.81
C LEU A 46 -10.17 3.79 22.19
N LYS A 47 -10.11 5.10 22.48
CA LYS A 47 -11.07 6.09 21.93
C LYS A 47 -10.50 6.78 20.69
N LEU A 48 -11.13 6.58 19.53
CA LEU A 48 -10.70 7.10 18.24
C LEU A 48 -11.91 7.56 17.40
N ASN A 49 -11.83 8.76 16.83
CA ASN A 49 -12.90 9.39 16.03
C ASN A 49 -14.30 9.28 16.65
N GLY A 50 -14.40 9.44 17.98
CA GLY A 50 -15.64 9.32 18.75
C GLY A 50 -16.08 7.90 19.09
N ARG A 51 -15.48 6.86 18.48
CA ARG A 51 -15.76 5.45 18.77
C ARG A 51 -14.99 4.98 20.00
N SER A 52 -15.54 4.01 20.74
CA SER A 52 -14.87 3.37 21.87
C SER A 52 -14.54 1.93 21.49
N LEU A 53 -13.28 1.68 21.13
CA LEU A 53 -12.83 0.41 20.58
C LEU A 53 -12.30 -0.50 21.68
N LYS A 54 -12.77 -1.74 21.71
CA LYS A 54 -12.18 -2.85 22.45
C LYS A 54 -11.20 -3.59 21.53
N ILE A 55 -9.93 -3.64 21.91
CA ILE A 55 -8.96 -4.52 21.24
C ILE A 55 -9.28 -5.98 21.63
N ILE A 56 -9.45 -6.85 20.65
CA ILE A 56 -9.77 -8.28 20.84
C ILE A 56 -8.50 -9.12 20.77
N LYS A 57 -7.69 -8.96 19.72
CA LYS A 57 -6.42 -9.68 19.52
C LYS A 57 -5.49 -8.95 18.56
N LEU A 58 -4.20 -9.25 18.63
CA LEU A 58 -3.26 -8.95 17.54
C LEU A 58 -3.56 -9.88 16.35
N LEU A 59 -3.54 -9.33 15.13
CA LEU A 59 -3.67 -10.05 13.86
C LEU A 59 -2.31 -10.18 13.14
N GLY A 60 -1.43 -9.20 13.28
CA GLY A 60 -0.08 -9.23 12.71
C GLY A 60 0.80 -8.09 13.21
N GLU A 61 2.11 -8.30 13.14
CA GLU A 61 3.16 -7.34 13.53
C GLU A 61 4.20 -7.25 12.40
N GLY A 62 4.61 -6.02 12.09
CA GLY A 62 5.78 -5.67 11.28
C GLY A 62 6.58 -4.59 12.01
N GLY A 63 7.79 -4.28 11.53
CA GLY A 63 8.81 -3.55 12.30
C GLY A 63 8.36 -2.26 13.02
N PHE A 64 7.42 -1.51 12.44
CA PHE A 64 6.83 -0.30 13.04
C PHE A 64 5.30 -0.25 12.98
N SER A 65 4.65 -1.37 12.62
CA SER A 65 3.20 -1.43 12.39
C SER A 65 2.57 -2.69 13.00
N PHE A 66 1.44 -2.50 13.67
CA PHE A 66 0.66 -3.58 14.28
C PHE A 66 -0.74 -3.56 13.68
N VAL A 67 -1.31 -4.72 13.43
CA VAL A 67 -2.72 -4.86 13.00
C VAL A 67 -3.47 -5.60 14.09
N TYR A 68 -4.52 -4.99 14.62
CA TYR A 68 -5.36 -5.57 15.66
C TYR A 68 -6.76 -5.87 15.13
N LEU A 69 -7.39 -6.94 15.64
CA LEU A 69 -8.84 -7.06 15.60
C LEU A 69 -9.40 -6.16 16.69
N ALA A 70 -10.11 -5.11 16.30
CA ALA A 70 -10.82 -4.22 17.21
C ALA A 70 -12.34 -4.36 17.01
N GLN A 71 -13.11 -4.13 18.07
CA GLN A 71 -14.57 -4.06 18.01
C GLN A 71 -15.04 -2.73 18.60
N ASP A 72 -15.92 -2.03 17.90
CA ASP A 72 -16.58 -0.85 18.43
C ASP A 72 -17.63 -1.26 19.49
N ALA A 73 -17.56 -0.64 20.67
CA ALA A 73 -18.39 -1.01 21.82
C ALA A 73 -19.86 -0.63 21.67
N GLU A 74 -20.19 0.31 20.79
CA GLU A 74 -21.57 0.75 20.53
C GLU A 74 -22.23 -0.10 19.44
N SER A 75 -21.64 -0.15 18.24
CA SER A 75 -22.19 -0.90 17.10
C SER A 75 -21.90 -2.41 17.12
N SER A 76 -21.00 -2.88 17.97
CA SER A 76 -20.40 -4.23 17.93
C SER A 76 -19.67 -4.58 16.61
N MET A 77 -19.50 -3.62 15.69
CA MET A 77 -18.80 -3.79 14.42
C MET A 77 -17.31 -4.08 14.64
N THR A 78 -16.75 -5.00 13.84
CA THR A 78 -15.33 -5.37 13.90
C THR A 78 -14.50 -4.68 12.81
N PHE A 79 -13.23 -4.44 13.12
CA PHE A 79 -12.27 -3.72 12.28
C PHE A 79 -10.91 -4.41 12.34
N ALA A 80 -10.19 -4.43 11.22
CA ALA A 80 -8.75 -4.56 11.23
C ALA A 80 -8.16 -3.16 11.46
N LEU A 81 -7.66 -2.90 12.66
CA LEU A 81 -7.12 -1.61 13.07
C LEU A 81 -5.59 -1.64 12.92
N LYS A 82 -5.05 -1.02 11.86
CA LYS A 82 -3.60 -0.88 11.64
C LYS A 82 -3.09 0.34 12.43
N LYS A 83 -2.22 0.12 13.40
CA LYS A 83 -1.47 1.12 14.20
C LYS A 83 -0.07 1.25 13.61
N ILE A 84 0.29 2.43 13.10
CA ILE A 84 1.62 2.73 12.54
C ILE A 84 2.32 3.74 13.46
N ARG A 85 3.51 3.38 13.96
CA ARG A 85 4.33 4.24 14.83
C ARG A 85 5.31 5.09 14.02
N CYS A 86 5.25 6.41 14.16
CA CYS A 86 6.09 7.36 13.45
C CYS A 86 7.29 7.76 14.32
N ASN A 87 8.22 6.81 14.53
CA ASN A 87 9.33 6.98 15.48
C ASN A 87 10.49 7.86 14.96
N TYR A 88 10.56 8.12 13.65
CA TYR A 88 11.64 8.85 12.98
C TYR A 88 11.23 10.29 12.60
N GLY A 89 10.62 11.01 13.54
CA GLY A 89 10.22 12.41 13.34
C GLY A 89 9.28 12.62 12.15
N SER A 90 9.53 13.66 11.36
CA SER A 90 8.71 14.06 10.22
C SER A 90 8.78 13.09 9.04
N GLU A 91 9.90 12.41 8.82
CA GLU A 91 10.08 11.49 7.68
C GLU A 91 9.21 10.25 7.82
N GLY A 92 9.31 9.55 8.96
CA GLY A 92 8.48 8.36 9.23
C GLY A 92 6.98 8.66 9.24
N PHE A 93 6.59 9.85 9.70
CA PHE A 93 5.20 10.33 9.59
C PHE A 93 4.78 10.56 8.13
N THR A 94 5.66 11.12 7.30
CA THR A 94 5.41 11.38 5.87
C THR A 94 5.28 10.07 5.09
N GLU A 95 6.09 9.05 5.39
CA GLU A 95 5.96 7.73 4.76
C GLU A 95 4.66 7.01 5.16
N ALA A 96 4.32 7.00 6.46
CA ALA A 96 3.05 6.44 6.92
C ALA A 96 1.84 7.17 6.31
N MET A 97 1.94 8.48 6.09
CA MET A 97 0.94 9.26 5.36
C MET A 97 0.84 8.91 3.88
N LYS A 98 1.97 8.63 3.19
CA LYS A 98 1.95 8.16 1.80
C LYS A 98 1.19 6.85 1.65
N GLU A 99 1.31 5.92 2.61
CA GLU A 99 0.54 4.65 2.61
C GLU A 99 -0.98 4.90 2.69
N VAL A 100 -1.40 5.80 3.59
CA VAL A 100 -2.81 6.18 3.75
C VAL A 100 -3.37 6.75 2.45
N GLU A 101 -2.67 7.70 1.83
CA GLU A 101 -3.13 8.32 0.57
C GLU A 101 -3.03 7.36 -0.63
N ALA A 102 -2.03 6.47 -0.67
CA ALA A 102 -1.96 5.40 -1.67
C ALA A 102 -3.17 4.47 -1.61
N THR A 103 -3.58 4.08 -0.40
CA THR A 103 -4.76 3.21 -0.20
C THR A 103 -6.07 3.94 -0.52
N LYS A 104 -6.18 5.25 -0.22
CA LYS A 104 -7.36 6.07 -0.57
C LYS A 104 -7.51 6.33 -2.08
N ARG A 105 -6.40 6.33 -2.83
CA ARG A 105 -6.35 6.72 -4.26
C ARG A 105 -7.19 5.82 -5.16
N PHE A 106 -7.19 4.51 -4.92
CA PHE A 106 -7.81 3.53 -5.80
C PHE A 106 -9.19 3.10 -5.29
N ARG A 107 -10.15 2.90 -6.20
CA ARG A 107 -11.51 2.46 -5.87
C ARG A 107 -11.92 1.33 -6.81
N SER A 108 -12.05 0.13 -6.25
CA SER A 108 -12.45 -1.10 -6.94
C SER A 108 -13.06 -2.06 -5.92
N PRO A 109 -14.04 -2.91 -6.28
CA PRO A 109 -14.52 -3.97 -5.41
C PRO A 109 -13.41 -4.99 -5.04
N ASN A 110 -12.30 -5.01 -5.78
CA ASN A 110 -11.14 -5.87 -5.52
C ASN A 110 -9.95 -5.13 -4.86
N ILE A 111 -10.19 -3.95 -4.26
CA ILE A 111 -9.18 -3.18 -3.50
C ILE A 111 -9.73 -2.87 -2.10
N ILE A 112 -8.90 -3.01 -1.07
CA ILE A 112 -9.29 -2.71 0.31
C ILE A 112 -9.63 -1.22 0.47
N ARG A 113 -10.79 -0.93 1.09
CA ARG A 113 -11.18 0.45 1.43
C ARG A 113 -10.81 0.77 2.86
N ILE A 114 -10.30 1.98 3.07
CA ILE A 114 -10.21 2.58 4.40
C ILE A 114 -11.60 3.09 4.79
N TYR A 115 -12.12 2.64 5.94
CA TYR A 115 -13.36 3.17 6.52
C TYR A 115 -13.13 4.53 7.17
N ASP A 116 -12.02 4.67 7.90
CA ASP A 116 -11.66 5.86 8.65
C ASP A 116 -10.15 5.89 9.00
N SER A 117 -9.64 7.03 9.43
CA SER A 117 -8.26 7.16 9.93
C SER A 117 -8.14 8.25 11.00
N ALA A 118 -7.18 8.09 11.91
CA ALA A 118 -6.94 9.02 13.03
C ALA A 118 -5.44 9.17 13.30
N VAL A 119 -4.98 10.41 13.51
CA VAL A 119 -3.64 10.68 14.04
C VAL A 119 -3.74 10.99 15.53
N VAL A 120 -2.90 10.34 16.33
CA VAL A 120 -2.83 10.50 17.79
C VAL A 120 -1.39 10.79 18.21
N GLN A 121 -1.22 11.68 19.18
CA GLN A 121 0.06 11.91 19.84
C GLN A 121 0.21 10.87 20.98
N GLU A 122 1.27 10.05 20.93
CA GLU A 122 1.54 8.97 21.89
C GLU A 122 2.97 9.17 22.42
N GLY A 123 3.09 9.84 23.58
CA GLY A 123 4.38 10.30 24.09
C GLY A 123 5.00 11.38 23.20
N GLU A 124 6.31 11.28 22.95
CA GLU A 124 7.03 12.16 22.01
C GLU A 124 6.73 11.84 20.53
N GLY A 125 6.14 10.68 20.24
CA GLY A 125 5.86 10.19 18.89
C GLY A 125 4.44 10.46 18.40
N LYS A 126 4.27 10.37 17.06
CA LYS A 126 2.95 10.32 16.41
C LYS A 126 2.59 8.89 16.04
N VAL A 127 1.30 8.57 16.13
CA VAL A 127 0.75 7.29 15.73
C VAL A 127 -0.41 7.50 14.77
N ILE A 128 -0.42 6.77 13.67
CA ILE A 128 -1.52 6.75 12.71
C ILE A 128 -2.31 5.45 12.90
N TYR A 129 -3.63 5.58 13.08
CA TYR A 129 -4.58 4.48 13.12
C TYR A 129 -5.39 4.47 11.82
N ILE A 130 -5.44 3.31 11.15
CA ILE A 130 -6.22 3.09 9.93
C ILE A 130 -7.28 2.02 10.22
N PHE A 131 -8.55 2.33 9.93
CA PHE A 131 -9.67 1.42 10.09
C PHE A 131 -9.93 0.71 8.77
N LEU A 132 -9.66 -0.59 8.73
CA LEU A 132 -9.87 -1.45 7.58
C LEU A 132 -10.99 -2.47 7.86
N PRO A 133 -11.67 -3.01 6.83
CA PRO A 133 -12.52 -4.17 6.97
C PRO A 133 -11.75 -5.35 7.59
N TYR A 134 -12.39 -6.07 8.50
CA TYR A 134 -11.90 -7.36 8.96
C TYR A 134 -12.52 -8.47 8.11
N PHE A 135 -11.69 -9.28 7.46
CA PHE A 135 -12.12 -10.43 6.68
C PHE A 135 -11.83 -11.73 7.44
N GLN A 136 -12.87 -12.51 7.75
CA GLN A 136 -12.72 -13.64 8.67
C GLN A 136 -11.94 -14.82 8.06
N ARG A 137 -11.96 -14.94 6.72
CA ARG A 137 -11.27 -15.99 5.97
C ARG A 137 -9.75 -15.78 5.84
N GLY A 138 -9.23 -14.63 6.28
CA GLY A 138 -7.81 -14.30 6.15
C GLY A 138 -7.40 -13.95 4.72
N ASN A 139 -6.16 -14.24 4.37
CA ASN A 139 -5.58 -14.01 3.04
C ASN A 139 -5.31 -15.32 2.27
N VAL A 140 -4.90 -15.20 1.01
CA VAL A 140 -4.60 -16.36 0.15
C VAL A 140 -3.38 -17.15 0.66
N GLN A 141 -2.41 -16.53 1.37
CA GLN A 141 -1.32 -17.28 2.02
C GLN A 141 -1.84 -18.15 3.16
N ASP A 142 -2.80 -17.68 3.97
CA ASP A 142 -3.45 -18.48 5.01
C ASP A 142 -4.15 -19.70 4.41
N ALA A 143 -4.86 -19.49 3.28
CA ALA A 143 -5.51 -20.57 2.54
C ALA A 143 -4.50 -21.56 1.94
N ILE A 144 -3.38 -21.09 1.36
CA ILE A 144 -2.27 -21.93 0.89
C ILE A 144 -1.73 -22.78 2.05
N ASN A 145 -1.42 -22.17 3.19
CA ASN A 145 -0.92 -22.86 4.38
C ASN A 145 -1.90 -23.93 4.86
N ALA A 146 -3.21 -23.63 4.87
CA ALA A 146 -4.26 -24.58 5.23
C ALA A 146 -4.39 -25.74 4.22
N HIS A 147 -4.12 -25.52 2.92
CA HIS A 147 -4.07 -26.59 1.93
C HIS A 147 -2.83 -27.49 2.12
N THR A 148 -1.65 -26.90 2.35
CA THR A 148 -0.40 -27.60 2.66
C THR A 148 -0.54 -28.52 3.87
N VAL A 149 -1.04 -27.99 5.00
CA VAL A 149 -1.25 -28.77 6.24
C VAL A 149 -2.26 -29.91 6.06
N ARG A 150 -3.30 -29.70 5.24
CA ARG A 150 -4.32 -30.72 4.95
C ARG A 150 -3.91 -31.74 3.87
N GLY A 151 -2.77 -31.56 3.18
CA GLY A 151 -2.39 -32.39 2.03
C GLY A 151 -3.38 -32.30 0.85
N SER A 152 -3.99 -31.13 0.66
CA SER A 152 -5.02 -30.88 -0.36
C SER A 152 -4.60 -29.73 -1.27
N SER A 153 -5.37 -29.43 -2.33
CA SER A 153 -5.17 -28.24 -3.16
C SER A 153 -6.47 -27.48 -3.37
N PHE A 154 -6.35 -26.24 -3.83
CA PHE A 154 -7.45 -25.50 -4.42
C PHE A 154 -7.99 -26.21 -5.66
N SER A 155 -9.22 -25.88 -6.05
CA SER A 155 -9.74 -26.23 -7.38
C SER A 155 -9.24 -25.23 -8.42
N GLU A 156 -9.04 -25.66 -9.69
CA GLU A 156 -8.62 -24.72 -10.75
C GLU A 156 -9.58 -23.53 -10.88
N ARG A 157 -10.88 -23.80 -10.72
CA ARG A 157 -11.91 -22.76 -10.79
C ARG A 157 -11.75 -21.70 -9.71
N GLU A 158 -11.53 -22.12 -8.47
CA GLU A 158 -11.29 -21.24 -7.31
C GLU A 158 -10.02 -20.40 -7.48
N ILE A 159 -8.94 -21.01 -7.97
CA ILE A 159 -7.69 -20.29 -8.32
C ILE A 159 -7.99 -19.19 -9.35
N LEU A 160 -8.71 -19.51 -10.43
CA LEU A 160 -8.99 -18.56 -11.50
C LEU A 160 -10.00 -17.47 -11.06
N ASP A 161 -10.94 -17.77 -10.16
CA ASP A 161 -11.85 -16.77 -9.58
C ASP A 161 -11.09 -15.78 -8.66
N LEU A 162 -10.22 -16.27 -7.77
CA LEU A 162 -9.35 -15.43 -6.93
C LEU A 162 -8.31 -14.64 -7.76
N PHE A 163 -7.75 -15.26 -8.79
CA PHE A 163 -6.76 -14.59 -9.64
C PHE A 163 -7.40 -13.50 -10.53
N LEU A 164 -8.59 -13.76 -11.10
CA LEU A 164 -9.32 -12.80 -11.92
C LEU A 164 -9.69 -11.53 -11.15
N GLY A 165 -10.20 -11.66 -9.93
CA GLY A 165 -10.51 -10.50 -9.10
C GLY A 165 -9.25 -9.75 -8.66
N THR A 166 -8.15 -10.46 -8.35
CA THR A 166 -6.84 -9.81 -8.09
C THR A 166 -6.38 -8.99 -9.30
N CYS A 167 -6.47 -9.54 -10.52
CA CYS A 167 -6.15 -8.82 -11.75
C CYS A 167 -7.04 -7.59 -11.96
N LYS A 168 -8.33 -7.65 -11.60
CA LYS A 168 -9.25 -6.48 -11.63
C LYS A 168 -8.88 -5.40 -10.62
N GLY A 169 -8.35 -5.77 -9.46
CA GLY A 169 -7.73 -4.84 -8.51
C GLY A 169 -6.53 -4.14 -9.14
N VAL A 170 -5.57 -4.91 -9.66
CA VAL A 170 -4.36 -4.39 -10.31
C VAL A 170 -4.68 -3.50 -11.52
N LYS A 171 -5.68 -3.85 -12.34
CA LYS A 171 -6.17 -3.03 -13.46
C LYS A 171 -6.60 -1.63 -13.04
N CYS A 172 -7.24 -1.48 -11.87
CA CYS A 172 -7.62 -0.17 -11.32
C CYS A 172 -6.40 0.74 -11.08
N MET A 173 -5.25 0.15 -10.68
CA MET A 173 -3.99 0.88 -10.48
C MET A 173 -3.28 1.19 -11.80
N HIS A 174 -3.21 0.20 -12.70
CA HIS A 174 -2.55 0.32 -14.01
C HIS A 174 -3.29 1.27 -14.97
N GLN A 175 -4.57 1.54 -14.73
CA GLN A 175 -5.41 2.43 -15.53
C GLN A 175 -5.97 3.62 -14.72
N TYR A 176 -5.35 3.94 -13.57
CA TYR A 176 -5.77 5.05 -12.74
C TYR A 176 -5.76 6.37 -13.52
N ARG A 177 -6.81 7.18 -13.32
CA ARG A 177 -7.01 8.47 -13.97
C ARG A 177 -7.10 9.57 -12.93
N LEU A 178 -6.50 10.72 -13.23
CA LEU A 178 -6.66 11.91 -12.41
C LEU A 178 -8.15 12.32 -12.32
N PRO A 179 -8.71 12.49 -11.11
CA PRO A 179 -10.06 13.02 -10.93
C PRO A 179 -10.24 14.37 -11.62
N SER A 180 -11.44 14.61 -12.15
CA SER A 180 -11.75 15.90 -12.76
C SER A 180 -11.92 16.98 -11.70
N THR A 181 -11.10 18.03 -11.76
CA THR A 181 -11.31 19.24 -10.97
C THR A 181 -12.52 19.99 -11.50
N HIS A 182 -13.70 19.71 -10.93
CA HIS A 182 -14.89 20.53 -11.16
C HIS A 182 -14.68 21.92 -10.53
N THR A 183 -14.06 22.82 -11.29
CA THR A 183 -14.22 24.25 -11.06
C THR A 183 -15.71 24.58 -11.25
N GLN A 184 -16.40 24.85 -10.14
CA GLN A 184 -17.74 25.46 -10.18
C GLN A 184 -17.60 26.89 -10.74
N GLY A 185 -17.53 26.99 -12.07
CA GLY A 185 -17.57 28.26 -12.77
C GLY A 185 -18.93 28.91 -12.57
N SER A 186 -19.00 29.89 -11.67
CA SER A 186 -20.22 30.64 -11.40
C SER A 186 -20.82 31.19 -12.70
N ALA A 187 -21.99 30.70 -13.08
CA ALA A 187 -22.74 31.21 -14.21
C ALA A 187 -23.24 32.64 -13.92
N LYS A 188 -22.41 33.65 -14.17
CA LYS A 188 -22.84 35.05 -14.13
C LYS A 188 -23.59 35.42 -15.39
N HIS A 189 -24.91 35.46 -15.29
CA HIS A 189 -25.74 36.32 -16.13
C HIS A 189 -25.21 37.76 -16.12
N SER A 190 -24.96 38.33 -17.29
CA SER A 190 -25.32 39.74 -17.58
C SER A 190 -25.42 39.94 -19.10
N SER A 191 -26.28 40.88 -19.49
CA SER A 191 -26.70 41.11 -20.88
C SER A 191 -26.09 42.37 -21.48
N SER A 192 -26.08 42.42 -22.82
CA SER A 192 -26.15 43.62 -23.69
C SER A 192 -25.07 44.70 -23.59
N GLY A 193 -24.42 45.01 -24.72
CA GLY A 193 -23.95 46.40 -24.96
C GLY A 193 -22.73 46.62 -25.89
N THR A 194 -23.00 46.78 -27.19
CA THR A 194 -22.26 47.67 -28.14
C THR A 194 -20.82 47.33 -28.62
N THR A 195 -20.63 47.47 -29.94
CA THR A 195 -19.39 47.42 -30.74
C THR A 195 -19.10 48.80 -31.38
N PRO A 196 -18.03 49.03 -32.20
CA PRO A 196 -16.65 48.51 -32.23
C PRO A 196 -15.69 49.74 -32.00
N PRO A 197 -14.67 50.16 -32.81
CA PRO A 197 -13.70 49.49 -33.72
C PRO A 197 -12.21 49.91 -33.56
N GLY A 198 -11.30 49.16 -34.22
CA GLY A 198 -9.95 49.60 -34.62
C GLY A 198 -8.79 49.22 -33.69
N THR A 199 -7.55 48.98 -34.14
CA THR A 199 -6.96 48.90 -35.49
C THR A 199 -5.59 48.17 -35.46
N GLY A 200 -5.28 47.40 -36.52
CA GLY A 200 -3.92 46.99 -36.91
C GLY A 200 -3.26 45.85 -36.09
N ARG A 201 -2.22 45.14 -36.56
CA ARG A 201 -1.61 44.85 -37.87
C ARG A 201 -0.32 44.07 -37.55
N SER A 202 -0.03 42.93 -38.21
CA SER A 202 1.32 42.34 -38.40
C SER A 202 2.20 41.99 -37.16
N SER A 203 3.17 41.07 -37.16
CA SER A 203 3.63 39.99 -38.06
C SER A 203 4.80 39.27 -37.37
N GLU A 204 5.06 38.00 -37.69
CA GLU A 204 6.40 37.35 -37.60
C GLU A 204 7.07 37.26 -36.19
N ALA A 205 8.13 36.49 -35.93
CA ALA A 205 8.57 35.18 -36.44
C ALA A 205 9.59 34.57 -35.44
N ALA A 206 9.86 33.27 -35.61
CA ALA A 206 11.13 32.57 -35.28
C ALA A 206 11.73 32.61 -33.85
N GLY A 207 11.98 31.40 -33.33
CA GLY A 207 13.33 30.98 -32.92
C GLY A 207 13.79 31.32 -31.49
N GLY A 208 14.17 30.29 -30.73
CA GLY A 208 14.79 30.45 -29.42
C GLY A 208 14.99 29.14 -28.68
N SER A 209 16.08 28.43 -28.98
CA SER A 209 16.56 27.33 -28.13
C SER A 209 17.06 27.89 -26.80
N ALA A 210 16.75 27.23 -25.68
CA ALA A 210 17.43 27.45 -24.41
C ALA A 210 17.40 26.16 -23.57
N ASP A 211 18.57 25.72 -23.10
CA ASP A 211 18.70 24.64 -22.13
C ASP A 211 18.09 25.04 -20.78
N GLY A 212 17.29 24.15 -20.20
CA GLY A 212 16.78 24.25 -18.83
C GLY A 212 17.50 23.25 -17.92
N GLN A 213 18.60 23.68 -17.29
CA GLN A 213 19.28 22.92 -16.24
C GLN A 213 18.72 23.33 -14.88
N ASP A 214 17.77 22.57 -14.33
CA ASP A 214 17.29 22.81 -12.97
C ASP A 214 18.14 22.03 -11.94
N ALA A 215 19.07 22.74 -11.33
CA ALA A 215 19.85 22.28 -10.19
C ALA A 215 19.08 22.50 -8.88
N PHE A 216 19.03 21.46 -8.05
CA PHE A 216 18.41 21.49 -6.73
C PHE A 216 19.24 22.32 -5.75
N VAL A 217 18.78 23.52 -5.37
CA VAL A 217 19.44 24.40 -4.39
C VAL A 217 18.63 24.44 -3.10
N ILE A 218 19.24 24.00 -2.01
CA ILE A 218 18.73 24.18 -0.64
C ILE A 218 19.20 25.55 -0.15
N GLY A 219 18.29 26.37 0.38
CA GLY A 219 18.60 27.65 0.99
C GLY A 219 17.83 27.83 2.29
N ASP A 220 18.52 27.66 3.41
CA ASP A 220 18.05 28.10 4.73
C ASP A 220 18.22 29.61 4.89
N HIS A 221 17.25 30.29 5.49
CA HIS A 221 17.52 31.47 6.31
C HIS A 221 16.42 31.73 7.35
N ASP A 222 16.84 32.16 8.53
CA ASP A 222 16.04 32.27 9.76
C ASP A 222 14.94 33.33 9.78
N GLY A 223 13.97 33.15 10.69
CA GLY A 223 13.68 34.23 11.65
C GLY A 223 12.21 34.60 11.96
N ALA A 224 11.88 34.51 13.26
CA ALA A 224 10.99 35.40 14.01
C ALA A 224 9.43 35.34 13.88
N ASN A 225 8.84 34.72 14.90
CA ASN A 225 7.97 35.36 15.93
C ASN A 225 6.44 35.55 15.75
N ALA A 226 5.73 35.20 16.84
CA ALA A 226 4.49 35.75 17.40
C ALA A 226 3.09 35.60 16.73
N GLU A 227 2.22 34.94 17.49
CA GLU A 227 0.83 35.31 17.86
C GLU A 227 -0.28 35.53 16.78
N GLY A 228 -1.18 34.52 16.70
CA GLY A 228 -2.61 34.71 16.98
C GLY A 228 -3.56 35.27 15.91
N ALA A 229 -4.52 34.45 15.45
CA ALA A 229 -5.97 34.77 15.44
C ALA A 229 -6.89 33.66 14.85
N ARG A 230 -7.88 33.25 15.66
CA ARG A 230 -9.31 33.00 15.34
C ARG A 230 -9.74 32.44 13.96
N LEU A 231 -10.23 31.19 14.01
CA LEU A 231 -11.58 30.75 13.60
C LEU A 231 -12.32 31.49 12.45
N MET A 232 -12.45 30.82 11.30
CA MET A 232 -13.62 30.64 10.41
C MET A 232 -13.21 29.62 9.32
N GLY A 233 -14.05 28.73 8.80
CA GLY A 233 -15.40 28.34 9.20
C GLY A 233 -15.73 26.92 8.73
N ASP A 234 -16.90 26.48 9.17
CA ASP A 234 -17.63 25.28 8.78
C ASP A 234 -18.05 25.34 7.30
N ASP A 235 -17.45 24.50 6.47
CA ASP A 235 -17.94 24.05 5.15
C ASP A 235 -17.69 22.53 5.14
N GLY A 236 -18.59 21.65 4.70
CA GLY A 236 -19.85 21.77 3.98
C GLY A 236 -20.02 20.44 3.24
N ASP A 237 -21.09 19.69 3.48
CA ASP A 237 -21.15 18.28 3.09
C ASP A 237 -21.27 18.06 1.57
N ASP A 238 -20.26 17.43 0.95
CA ASP A 238 -20.35 16.87 -0.40
C ASP A 238 -21.03 15.48 -0.35
N GLU A 239 -22.37 15.47 -0.30
CA GLU A 239 -23.17 14.31 -0.69
C GLU A 239 -23.25 14.21 -2.22
N GLU A 240 -22.36 13.45 -2.86
CA GLU A 240 -22.59 12.94 -4.22
C GLU A 240 -22.82 11.42 -4.21
N GLY A 241 -23.98 11.03 -4.75
CA GLY A 241 -24.62 9.73 -4.50
C GLY A 241 -23.84 8.48 -4.92
N ASP A 242 -23.83 7.52 -4.00
CA ASP A 242 -23.46 6.12 -4.27
C ASP A 242 -24.42 5.49 -5.30
N ALA A 243 -24.05 5.56 -6.57
CA ALA A 243 -24.72 4.89 -7.69
C ALA A 243 -23.91 3.68 -8.22
N ASP A 244 -23.36 2.87 -7.31
CA ASP A 244 -22.87 1.51 -7.62
C ASP A 244 -23.52 0.49 -6.67
N GLY A 245 -24.11 -0.55 -7.24
CA GLY A 245 -25.06 -1.46 -6.59
C GLY A 245 -24.45 -2.50 -5.64
N SER A 246 -23.32 -2.21 -4.99
CA SER A 246 -22.68 -3.10 -4.02
C SER A 246 -23.07 -2.75 -2.58
N SER A 247 -24.29 -3.14 -2.19
CA SER A 247 -24.83 -2.96 -0.83
C SER A 247 -24.13 -3.84 0.22
N SER A 248 -22.91 -3.47 0.62
CA SER A 248 -22.19 -4.05 1.76
C SER A 248 -21.25 -3.05 2.45
N TYR A 249 -21.74 -1.81 2.66
CA TYR A 249 -21.06 -0.81 3.48
C TYR A 249 -21.96 -0.36 4.63
N PRO A 250 -21.55 -0.54 5.90
CA PRO A 250 -22.28 0.03 7.02
C PRO A 250 -22.11 1.57 7.02
N PRO A 251 -23.17 2.33 7.35
CA PRO A 251 -23.08 3.79 7.41
C PRO A 251 -22.06 4.23 8.47
N ARG A 252 -21.42 5.39 8.24
CA ARG A 252 -20.55 6.01 9.25
C ARG A 252 -21.37 6.35 10.50
N PRO A 253 -20.87 6.10 11.72
CA PRO A 253 -21.54 6.55 12.94
C PRO A 253 -21.71 8.08 12.95
N SER A 254 -22.86 8.54 13.41
CA SER A 254 -23.11 9.96 13.64
C SER A 254 -22.12 10.51 14.68
N ARG A 255 -21.58 11.71 14.42
CA ARG A 255 -20.62 12.35 15.33
C ARG A 255 -21.28 12.67 16.68
N SER A 256 -20.97 11.88 17.71
CA SER A 256 -21.27 12.23 19.10
C SER A 256 -20.45 13.45 19.53
N ALA A 257 -21.13 14.49 20.02
CA ALA A 257 -20.55 15.80 20.35
C ALA A 257 -19.83 15.84 21.72
N ALA A 258 -19.04 14.81 22.03
CA ALA A 258 -18.24 14.75 23.26
C ALA A 258 -16.80 15.24 23.02
N PRO A 259 -16.22 16.08 23.91
CA PRO A 259 -14.84 16.53 23.79
C PRO A 259 -13.85 15.41 24.12
N GLY A 260 -13.46 14.65 23.09
CA GLY A 260 -12.31 13.75 23.13
C GLY A 260 -10.97 14.49 23.00
N PRO A 261 -9.82 13.80 23.15
CA PRO A 261 -8.51 14.37 22.83
C PRO A 261 -8.48 14.88 21.38
N HIS A 262 -7.61 15.86 21.09
CA HIS A 262 -7.45 16.44 19.76
C HIS A 262 -6.99 15.39 18.74
N ILE A 263 -7.94 14.77 18.04
CA ILE A 263 -7.70 13.84 16.94
C ILE A 263 -7.69 14.64 15.65
N VAL A 264 -6.51 14.77 15.04
CA VAL A 264 -6.36 15.41 13.74
C VAL A 264 -6.66 14.37 12.67
N ARG A 265 -7.56 14.70 11.73
CA ARG A 265 -7.75 13.88 10.53
C ARG A 265 -6.52 14.03 9.64
N PRO A 266 -5.89 12.92 9.21
CA PRO A 266 -4.74 12.99 8.33
C PRO A 266 -5.13 13.54 6.96
N SER A 267 -4.58 14.70 6.63
CA SER A 267 -4.51 15.25 5.28
C SER A 267 -3.07 15.70 5.04
N LEU A 268 -2.41 15.12 4.04
CA LEU A 268 -1.45 15.91 3.26
C LEU A 268 -2.28 16.92 2.45
N ASP A 269 -1.69 18.06 2.09
CA ASP A 269 -2.38 19.04 1.26
C ASP A 269 -2.73 18.40 -0.11
N PRO A 270 -4.01 18.30 -0.49
CA PRO A 270 -4.40 17.73 -1.78
C PRO A 270 -3.93 18.59 -2.96
N THR A 271 -3.44 19.82 -2.71
CA THR A 271 -2.78 20.68 -3.69
C THR A 271 -1.27 20.42 -3.84
N ALA A 272 -0.74 19.32 -3.29
CA ALA A 272 0.49 18.70 -3.80
C ALA A 272 0.21 18.13 -5.21
N VAL A 273 0.07 19.04 -6.19
CA VAL A 273 -0.53 18.79 -7.50
C VAL A 273 0.13 17.60 -8.17
N GLU A 274 -0.63 16.53 -8.39
CA GLU A 274 -0.16 15.47 -9.28
C GLU A 274 -0.01 16.05 -10.69
N GLU A 275 1.23 16.21 -11.15
CA GLU A 275 1.55 16.73 -12.48
C GLU A 275 0.78 15.96 -13.56
N GLY A 276 -0.19 16.64 -14.18
CA GLY A 276 -1.10 16.07 -15.16
C GLY A 276 -2.36 16.92 -15.31
N ARG A 277 -3.12 16.67 -16.36
CA ARG A 277 -4.44 17.26 -16.60
C ARG A 277 -5.52 16.33 -16.07
N SER A 278 -6.65 16.92 -15.66
CA SER A 278 -7.89 16.19 -15.34
C SER A 278 -8.20 15.11 -16.39
N GLY A 279 -8.31 13.85 -15.96
CA GLY A 279 -8.59 12.70 -16.84
C GLY A 279 -7.36 12.01 -17.47
N ASP A 280 -6.15 12.55 -17.30
CA ASP A 280 -4.91 11.88 -17.72
C ASP A 280 -4.73 10.55 -17.00
N ILE A 281 -4.20 9.55 -17.71
CA ILE A 281 -3.91 8.22 -17.16
C ILE A 281 -2.54 8.27 -16.50
N ILE A 282 -2.50 8.10 -15.18
CA ILE A 282 -1.28 7.97 -14.39
C ILE A 282 -1.25 6.54 -13.85
N PRO A 283 -0.55 5.60 -14.50
CA PRO A 283 -0.47 4.23 -14.03
C PRO A 283 0.36 4.14 -12.76
N TYR A 284 -0.04 3.26 -11.83
CA TYR A 284 0.71 2.93 -10.62
C TYR A 284 1.07 1.44 -10.62
N SER A 285 2.23 1.09 -10.08
CA SER A 285 2.62 -0.29 -9.79
C SER A 285 2.52 -0.58 -8.30
N HIS A 286 1.97 -1.74 -7.93
CA HIS A 286 1.81 -2.16 -6.55
C HIS A 286 3.14 -2.58 -5.89
N ARG A 287 4.05 -3.17 -6.67
CA ARG A 287 5.41 -3.60 -6.27
C ARG A 287 5.51 -4.72 -5.22
N ASP A 288 4.44 -5.06 -4.52
CA ASP A 288 4.43 -6.17 -3.54
C ASP A 288 3.18 -7.06 -3.65
N ILE A 289 2.82 -7.50 -4.87
CA ILE A 289 1.72 -8.46 -5.07
C ILE A 289 2.21 -9.86 -4.68
N LYS A 290 1.51 -10.49 -3.74
CA LYS A 290 1.79 -11.83 -3.22
C LYS A 290 0.52 -12.40 -2.55
N PRO A 291 0.41 -13.72 -2.32
CA PRO A 291 -0.74 -14.33 -1.65
C PRO A 291 -1.12 -13.69 -0.30
N ALA A 292 -0.14 -13.25 0.49
CA ALA A 292 -0.39 -12.62 1.79
C ALA A 292 -1.07 -11.22 1.68
N ASN A 293 -0.95 -10.55 0.53
CA ASN A 293 -1.52 -9.23 0.28
C ASN A 293 -2.86 -9.30 -0.50
N VAL A 294 -3.43 -10.49 -0.64
CA VAL A 294 -4.78 -10.72 -1.20
C VAL A 294 -5.66 -11.31 -0.11
N MET A 295 -6.53 -10.48 0.47
CA MET A 295 -7.53 -10.92 1.44
C MET A 295 -8.69 -11.64 0.73
N ILE A 296 -9.39 -12.51 1.43
CA ILE A 296 -10.59 -13.19 0.95
C ILE A 296 -11.79 -12.69 1.76
N ASN A 297 -12.74 -11.99 1.13
CA ASN A 297 -13.95 -11.51 1.82
C ASN A 297 -14.91 -12.66 2.16
N ASP A 298 -15.98 -12.38 2.90
CA ASP A 298 -16.88 -13.43 3.40
C ASP A 298 -17.60 -14.17 2.25
N GLU A 299 -17.82 -13.49 1.12
CA GLU A 299 -18.32 -14.04 -0.16
C GLU A 299 -17.30 -14.90 -0.94
N GLY A 300 -16.03 -14.94 -0.51
CA GLY A 300 -14.96 -15.69 -1.17
C GLY A 300 -14.23 -14.93 -2.29
N GLN A 301 -14.45 -13.61 -2.41
CA GLN A 301 -13.85 -12.76 -3.44
C GLN A 301 -12.49 -12.18 -2.96
N PRO A 302 -11.55 -11.96 -3.89
CA PRO A 302 -10.21 -11.44 -3.59
C PRO A 302 -10.24 -9.91 -3.42
N ILE A 303 -9.55 -9.42 -2.38
CA ILE A 303 -9.39 -7.99 -2.07
C ILE A 303 -7.89 -7.70 -1.93
N LEU A 304 -7.33 -6.93 -2.86
CA LEU A 304 -5.92 -6.50 -2.83
C LEU A 304 -5.70 -5.48 -1.70
N MET A 305 -4.61 -5.63 -0.94
CA MET A 305 -4.22 -4.76 0.16
C MET A 305 -2.71 -4.48 0.21
N ASP A 306 -2.33 -3.59 1.13
CA ASP A 306 -0.95 -3.19 1.46
C ASP A 306 -0.23 -2.37 0.39
N PHE A 307 -0.67 -1.11 0.24
CA PHE A 307 -0.18 -0.16 -0.76
C PHE A 307 1.13 0.56 -0.35
N GLY A 308 1.81 0.14 0.72
CA GLY A 308 3.03 0.80 1.23
C GLY A 308 4.19 0.84 0.23
N SER A 309 4.23 -0.12 -0.70
CA SER A 309 5.23 -0.22 -1.76
C SER A 309 4.80 0.42 -3.09
N THR A 310 3.58 0.98 -3.16
CA THR A 310 3.00 1.49 -4.41
C THR A 310 3.68 2.77 -4.89
N ILE A 311 4.09 2.80 -6.17
CA ILE A 311 4.70 3.96 -6.82
C ILE A 311 4.07 4.21 -8.20
N LYS A 312 4.24 5.43 -8.76
CA LYS A 312 3.92 5.69 -10.17
C LYS A 312 4.73 4.74 -11.05
N ALA A 313 4.09 4.18 -12.09
CA ALA A 313 4.72 3.31 -13.07
C ALA A 313 5.36 4.12 -14.21
N ARG A 314 5.96 3.41 -15.17
CA ARG A 314 6.67 3.98 -16.33
C ARG A 314 7.80 4.94 -15.94
N VAL A 315 8.60 4.53 -14.96
CA VAL A 315 9.71 5.33 -14.43
C VAL A 315 10.94 5.16 -15.34
N PRO A 316 11.39 6.20 -16.07
CA PRO A 316 12.61 6.13 -16.88
C PRO A 316 13.85 6.21 -15.98
N ILE A 317 14.78 5.27 -16.13
CA ILE A 317 16.03 5.20 -15.36
C ILE A 317 17.15 5.84 -16.19
N ARG A 318 17.46 7.10 -15.90
CA ARG A 318 18.42 7.93 -16.68
C ARG A 318 19.85 7.88 -16.14
N SER A 319 20.04 7.42 -14.91
CA SER A 319 21.36 7.41 -14.27
C SER A 319 21.61 6.15 -13.45
N ARG A 320 22.88 5.79 -13.26
CA ARG A 320 23.25 4.65 -12.38
C ARG A 320 22.84 4.88 -10.93
N ARG A 321 22.74 6.15 -10.49
CA ARG A 321 22.23 6.52 -9.16
C ARG A 321 20.74 6.19 -9.02
N GLU A 322 19.91 6.55 -10.00
CA GLU A 322 18.50 6.15 -10.04
C GLU A 322 18.34 4.63 -10.07
N ALA A 323 19.14 3.94 -10.89
CA ALA A 323 19.12 2.49 -10.98
C ALA A 323 19.35 1.82 -9.61
N ILE A 324 20.41 2.23 -8.90
CA ILE A 324 20.72 1.74 -7.56
C ILE A 324 19.59 2.08 -6.58
N ALA A 325 19.10 3.32 -6.57
CA ALA A 325 18.02 3.74 -5.66
C ALA A 325 16.72 2.92 -5.86
N HIS A 326 16.35 2.62 -7.11
CA HIS A 326 15.19 1.76 -7.40
C HIS A 326 15.44 0.29 -7.05
N GLN A 327 16.67 -0.20 -7.19
CA GLN A 327 17.05 -1.55 -6.80
C GLN A 327 17.01 -1.73 -5.27
N ASP A 328 17.55 -0.76 -4.52
CA ASP A 328 17.54 -0.76 -3.05
C ASP A 328 16.12 -0.59 -2.49
N MET A 329 15.30 0.28 -3.11
CA MET A 329 13.88 0.41 -2.77
C MET A 329 13.12 -0.91 -3.00
N ALA A 330 13.37 -1.61 -4.11
CA ALA A 330 12.78 -2.93 -4.34
C ALA A 330 13.36 -3.99 -3.38
N ALA A 331 14.63 -3.87 -2.99
CA ALA A 331 15.26 -4.74 -2.01
C ALA A 331 14.58 -4.67 -0.64
N GLU A 332 14.21 -3.46 -0.21
CA GLU A 332 13.49 -3.17 1.03
C GLU A 332 11.99 -3.49 0.95
N ARG A 333 11.31 -3.10 -0.14
CA ARG A 333 9.83 -2.98 -0.20
C ARG A 333 9.10 -4.03 -1.04
N SER A 334 9.80 -4.85 -1.83
CA SER A 334 9.20 -5.93 -2.63
C SER A 334 9.61 -7.30 -2.10
N SER A 335 8.64 -8.19 -1.85
CA SER A 335 8.90 -9.54 -1.35
C SER A 335 9.72 -10.38 -2.34
N MET A 336 10.92 -10.81 -1.94
CA MET A 336 11.90 -11.46 -2.82
C MET A 336 11.36 -12.62 -3.68
N PRO A 337 10.50 -13.54 -3.17
CA PRO A 337 9.97 -14.66 -3.99
C PRO A 337 8.96 -14.25 -5.07
N TYR A 338 8.50 -12.99 -5.07
CA TYR A 338 7.51 -12.44 -5.99
C TYR A 338 8.04 -11.24 -6.78
N ARG A 339 9.27 -10.80 -6.50
CA ARG A 339 9.94 -9.65 -7.13
C ARG A 339 10.33 -9.96 -8.57
N ALA A 340 10.14 -9.01 -9.48
CA ALA A 340 10.48 -9.17 -10.90
C ALA A 340 12.01 -9.09 -11.16
N PRO A 341 12.55 -9.79 -12.18
CA PRO A 341 13.99 -9.84 -12.48
C PRO A 341 14.64 -8.46 -12.67
N GLU A 342 13.96 -7.54 -13.35
CA GLU A 342 14.38 -6.16 -13.60
C GLU A 342 14.46 -5.28 -12.34
N LEU A 343 14.08 -5.82 -11.17
CA LEU A 343 14.23 -5.19 -9.86
C LEU A 343 15.35 -5.81 -9.01
N PHE A 344 16.01 -6.86 -9.50
CA PHE A 344 17.26 -7.38 -8.93
C PHE A 344 18.50 -6.76 -9.59
N ASP A 345 18.42 -6.45 -10.89
CA ASP A 345 19.45 -5.75 -11.67
C ASP A 345 18.77 -4.63 -12.48
N VAL A 346 18.63 -3.45 -11.86
CA VAL A 346 18.04 -2.28 -12.52
C VAL A 346 19.09 -1.65 -13.46
N LYS A 347 18.71 -1.47 -14.72
CA LYS A 347 19.60 -0.97 -15.79
C LYS A 347 19.29 0.47 -16.15
N THR A 348 20.32 1.24 -16.50
CA THR A 348 20.14 2.57 -17.11
C THR A 348 19.51 2.43 -18.49
N ASP A 349 18.92 3.51 -18.97
CA ASP A 349 18.33 3.61 -20.30
C ASP A 349 17.14 2.63 -20.51
N THR A 350 16.51 2.24 -19.40
CA THR A 350 15.29 1.44 -19.36
C THR A 350 14.13 2.19 -18.71
N VAL A 351 12.91 1.65 -18.85
CA VAL A 351 11.72 2.17 -18.18
C VAL A 351 11.13 1.06 -17.31
N LEU A 352 10.99 1.29 -16.01
CA LEU A 352 10.31 0.37 -15.10
C LEU A 352 8.79 0.56 -15.22
N THR A 353 8.12 -0.37 -15.89
CA THR A 353 6.68 -0.34 -16.19
C THR A 353 5.84 -1.16 -15.21
N GLU A 354 4.53 -1.12 -15.42
CA GLU A 354 3.48 -1.95 -14.84
C GLU A 354 3.75 -3.46 -14.97
N ALA A 355 4.59 -3.88 -15.92
CA ALA A 355 4.94 -5.28 -16.16
C ALA A 355 5.63 -5.97 -14.96
N VAL A 356 6.16 -5.20 -14.00
CA VAL A 356 6.68 -5.74 -12.73
C VAL A 356 5.59 -6.46 -11.93
N ASP A 357 4.37 -5.92 -11.94
CA ASP A 357 3.23 -6.50 -11.21
C ASP A 357 2.69 -7.73 -11.93
N ILE A 358 2.80 -7.79 -13.26
CA ILE A 358 2.41 -8.94 -14.08
C ILE A 358 3.26 -10.17 -13.72
N TRP A 359 4.56 -9.99 -13.47
CA TRP A 359 5.43 -11.05 -12.96
C TRP A 359 4.98 -11.52 -11.57
N SER A 360 4.75 -10.58 -10.64
CA SER A 360 4.28 -10.90 -9.28
C SER A 360 2.91 -11.60 -9.27
N LEU A 361 2.01 -11.24 -10.19
CA LEU A 361 0.76 -11.96 -10.46
C LEU A 361 1.02 -13.39 -10.95
N GLY A 362 1.95 -13.59 -11.89
CA GLY A 362 2.38 -14.92 -12.33
C GLY A 362 2.89 -15.81 -11.19
N CYS A 363 3.72 -15.24 -10.31
CA CYS A 363 4.19 -15.91 -9.10
C CYS A 363 3.04 -16.25 -8.13
N THR A 364 2.08 -15.34 -7.96
CA THR A 364 0.90 -15.52 -7.10
C THR A 364 -0.03 -16.62 -7.64
N LEU A 365 -0.24 -16.67 -8.96
CA LEU A 365 -1.02 -17.74 -9.61
C LEU A 365 -0.36 -19.11 -9.44
N TYR A 366 0.96 -19.18 -9.65
CA TYR A 366 1.73 -20.40 -9.40
C TYR A 366 1.63 -20.82 -7.92
N ALA A 367 1.75 -19.88 -6.98
CA ALA A 367 1.68 -20.17 -5.55
C ALA A 367 0.31 -20.69 -5.11
N MET A 368 -0.80 -20.21 -5.70
CA MET A 368 -2.12 -20.81 -5.47
C MET A 368 -2.22 -22.24 -6.02
N ALA A 369 -1.64 -22.51 -7.20
CA ALA A 369 -1.68 -23.83 -7.80
C ALA A 369 -0.81 -24.87 -7.05
N TYR A 370 0.42 -24.50 -6.70
CA TYR A 370 1.44 -25.45 -6.21
C TYR A 370 1.85 -25.25 -4.74
N LEU A 371 1.23 -24.29 -4.05
CA LEU A 371 1.39 -24.02 -2.60
C LEU A 371 2.76 -23.47 -2.17
N HIS A 372 3.60 -23.05 -3.12
CA HIS A 372 4.90 -22.40 -2.90
C HIS A 372 5.23 -21.42 -4.05
N SER A 373 6.12 -20.43 -3.86
CA SER A 373 6.56 -19.57 -4.99
C SER A 373 7.26 -20.41 -6.07
N PRO A 374 7.10 -20.07 -7.37
CA PRO A 374 7.79 -20.77 -8.48
C PRO A 374 9.31 -20.85 -8.33
N PHE A 375 9.91 -19.94 -7.55
CA PHE A 375 11.36 -19.89 -7.32
C PHE A 375 11.77 -20.42 -5.94
N GLU A 376 10.82 -20.68 -5.04
CA GLU A 376 11.05 -21.37 -3.76
C GLU A 376 10.96 -22.90 -3.96
N THR A 377 12.01 -23.45 -4.58
CA THR A 377 12.15 -24.89 -4.83
C THR A 377 12.96 -25.58 -3.74
N ALA A 378 12.90 -26.91 -3.68
CA ALA A 378 13.80 -27.71 -2.84
C ALA A 378 15.29 -27.42 -3.13
N GLN A 379 15.67 -27.06 -4.37
CA GLN A 379 17.06 -26.69 -4.69
C GLN A 379 17.47 -25.36 -4.05
N THR A 380 16.59 -24.36 -4.05
CA THR A 380 16.86 -23.07 -3.38
C THR A 380 16.79 -23.17 -1.85
N VAL A 381 15.90 -24.01 -1.31
CA VAL A 381 15.66 -24.12 0.15
C VAL A 381 16.61 -25.13 0.82
N GLU A 382 16.80 -26.32 0.24
CA GLU A 382 17.57 -27.41 0.86
C GLU A 382 19.04 -27.44 0.41
N GLN A 383 19.34 -27.00 -0.82
CA GLN A 383 20.71 -27.00 -1.37
C GLN A 383 21.39 -25.62 -1.30
N GLY A 384 20.77 -24.63 -0.64
CA GLY A 384 21.30 -23.28 -0.47
C GLY A 384 21.40 -22.47 -1.78
N GLY A 385 20.61 -22.83 -2.80
CA GLY A 385 20.58 -22.10 -4.06
C GLY A 385 20.06 -20.67 -3.91
N SER A 386 20.71 -19.70 -4.56
CA SER A 386 20.27 -18.30 -4.49
C SER A 386 18.94 -18.07 -5.21
N LEU A 387 17.91 -17.71 -4.45
CA LEU A 387 16.58 -17.33 -4.96
C LEU A 387 16.67 -16.22 -6.02
N ALA A 388 17.53 -15.23 -5.81
CA ALA A 388 17.76 -14.15 -6.77
C ALA A 388 18.33 -14.67 -8.11
N LEU A 389 19.25 -15.65 -8.08
CA LEU A 389 19.75 -16.29 -9.31
C LEU A 389 18.69 -17.16 -9.98
N ALA A 390 17.80 -17.81 -9.22
CA ALA A 390 16.67 -18.56 -9.80
C ALA A 390 15.71 -17.62 -10.54
N VAL A 391 15.37 -16.47 -9.96
CA VAL A 391 14.56 -15.41 -10.59
C VAL A 391 15.23 -14.85 -11.84
N LEU A 392 16.50 -14.42 -11.74
CA LEU A 392 17.25 -13.81 -12.86
C LEU A 392 17.42 -14.76 -14.06
N ASN A 393 17.48 -16.07 -13.82
CA ASN A 393 17.55 -17.09 -14.87
C ASN A 393 16.18 -17.64 -15.32
N GLY A 394 15.07 -17.20 -14.72
CA GLY A 394 13.73 -17.72 -15.01
C GLY A 394 13.56 -19.20 -14.66
N ALA A 395 14.32 -19.68 -13.68
CA ALA A 395 14.50 -21.10 -13.38
C ALA A 395 13.37 -21.69 -12.52
N PHE A 396 12.13 -21.65 -13.04
CA PHE A 396 10.98 -22.36 -12.47
C PHE A 396 10.57 -23.54 -13.36
N LYS A 397 9.86 -24.52 -12.78
CA LYS A 397 9.31 -25.68 -13.50
C LYS A 397 7.98 -26.09 -12.86
N PHE A 398 7.04 -26.55 -13.68
CA PHE A 398 5.86 -27.27 -13.18
C PHE A 398 6.26 -28.69 -12.75
N PRO A 399 5.51 -29.33 -11.83
CA PRO A 399 5.74 -30.73 -11.47
C PRO A 399 5.63 -31.67 -12.69
N THR A 400 6.45 -32.71 -12.71
CA THR A 400 6.39 -33.76 -13.74
C THR A 400 5.05 -34.48 -13.71
N ASP A 401 4.49 -34.79 -14.88
CA ASP A 401 3.19 -35.46 -15.06
C ASP A 401 2.00 -34.76 -14.38
N ASP A 402 2.11 -33.44 -14.17
CA ASP A 402 1.03 -32.64 -13.58
C ASP A 402 -0.21 -32.57 -14.49
N SER A 403 -1.20 -33.38 -14.12
CA SER A 403 -2.55 -33.41 -14.68
C SER A 403 -3.58 -32.71 -13.80
N ARG A 404 -3.16 -32.05 -12.71
CA ARG A 404 -4.07 -31.39 -11.75
C ARG A 404 -4.69 -30.12 -12.32
N TYR A 405 -3.93 -29.38 -13.12
CA TYR A 405 -4.35 -28.12 -13.73
C TYR A 405 -4.19 -28.14 -15.25
N SER A 406 -5.08 -27.43 -15.93
CA SER A 406 -5.09 -27.31 -17.39
C SER A 406 -3.82 -26.62 -17.91
N GLU A 407 -3.48 -26.89 -19.17
CA GLU A 407 -2.48 -26.09 -19.87
C GLU A 407 -2.94 -24.63 -20.06
N GLY A 408 -4.23 -24.31 -19.91
CA GLY A 408 -4.72 -22.93 -19.87
C GLY A 408 -4.13 -22.15 -18.70
N LEU A 409 -4.28 -22.68 -17.47
CA LEU A 409 -3.68 -22.09 -16.27
C LEU A 409 -2.15 -22.02 -16.39
N LYS A 410 -1.49 -23.10 -16.82
CA LYS A 410 -0.03 -23.12 -16.97
C LYS A 410 0.48 -22.14 -18.03
N ASN A 411 -0.26 -21.94 -19.12
CA ASN A 411 0.07 -20.95 -20.15
C ASN A 411 -0.03 -19.51 -19.62
N ILE A 412 -1.02 -19.20 -18.77
CA ILE A 412 -1.11 -17.90 -18.10
C ILE A 412 0.13 -17.66 -17.22
N VAL A 413 0.53 -18.65 -16.40
CA VAL A 413 1.76 -18.57 -15.61
C VAL A 413 2.99 -18.34 -16.51
N ARG A 414 3.14 -19.12 -17.59
CA ARG A 414 4.26 -18.95 -18.54
C ARG A 414 4.27 -17.56 -19.19
N ALA A 415 3.11 -17.00 -19.53
CA ALA A 415 3.00 -15.66 -20.12
C ALA A 415 3.40 -14.55 -19.14
N CYS A 416 3.05 -14.68 -17.86
CA CYS A 416 3.45 -13.73 -16.82
C CYS A 416 4.95 -13.82 -16.46
N LEU A 417 5.52 -15.03 -16.45
CA LEU A 417 6.91 -15.28 -16.02
C LEU A 417 7.93 -15.18 -17.17
N GLN A 418 7.74 -14.24 -18.10
CA GLN A 418 8.74 -13.91 -19.12
C GLN A 418 9.83 -13.01 -18.52
N LEU A 419 11.11 -13.29 -18.82
CA LEU A 419 12.24 -12.54 -18.29
C LEU A 419 12.26 -11.09 -18.80
N LYS A 420 11.95 -10.85 -20.08
CA LYS A 420 11.81 -9.48 -20.60
C LYS A 420 10.44 -8.91 -20.22
N PRO A 421 10.36 -7.70 -19.65
CA PRO A 421 9.09 -7.07 -19.29
C PRO A 421 8.13 -6.93 -20.48
N ASP A 422 8.65 -6.58 -21.67
CA ASP A 422 7.87 -6.34 -22.89
C ASP A 422 7.31 -7.64 -23.53
N GLU A 423 7.77 -8.81 -23.09
CA GLU A 423 7.26 -10.12 -23.52
C GLU A 423 6.10 -10.61 -22.63
N ARG A 424 5.80 -9.89 -21.53
CA ARG A 424 4.65 -10.16 -20.64
C ARG A 424 3.38 -9.53 -21.20
N PRO A 425 2.19 -10.10 -20.96
CA PRO A 425 0.93 -9.45 -21.32
C PRO A 425 0.70 -8.19 -20.48
N ASP A 426 0.05 -7.19 -21.07
CA ASP A 426 -0.60 -6.14 -20.27
C ASP A 426 -1.78 -6.72 -19.46
N ILE A 427 -2.28 -5.94 -18.49
CA ILE A 427 -3.31 -6.40 -17.56
C ILE A 427 -4.64 -6.75 -18.24
N ASP A 428 -4.95 -6.14 -19.40
CA ASP A 428 -6.17 -6.44 -20.16
C ASP A 428 -6.07 -7.80 -20.85
N LYS A 429 -4.97 -8.06 -21.59
CA LYS A 429 -4.69 -9.36 -22.22
C LYS A 429 -4.59 -10.48 -21.18
N LEU A 430 -4.05 -10.18 -20.00
CA LEU A 430 -3.99 -11.13 -18.89
C LEU A 430 -5.41 -11.48 -18.41
N ILE A 431 -6.27 -10.49 -18.18
CA ILE A 431 -7.68 -10.71 -17.80
C ILE A 431 -8.42 -11.53 -18.86
N GLU A 432 -8.28 -11.20 -20.14
CA GLU A 432 -8.89 -11.96 -21.24
C GLU A 432 -8.47 -13.44 -21.24
N SER A 433 -7.18 -13.71 -21.01
CA SER A 433 -6.61 -15.05 -20.93
C SER A 433 -7.15 -15.83 -19.72
N VAL A 434 -7.23 -15.19 -18.56
CA VAL A 434 -7.78 -15.76 -17.32
C VAL A 434 -9.27 -16.07 -17.48
N GLU A 435 -10.05 -15.17 -18.08
CA GLU A 435 -11.46 -15.42 -18.35
C GLU A 435 -11.68 -16.54 -19.38
N ALA A 436 -10.80 -16.68 -20.38
CA ALA A 436 -10.85 -17.78 -21.33
C ALA A 436 -10.59 -19.14 -20.64
N ALA A 437 -9.54 -19.24 -19.82
CA ALA A 437 -9.26 -20.44 -19.02
C ALA A 437 -10.42 -20.74 -18.06
N ARG A 438 -10.94 -19.73 -17.36
CA ARG A 438 -12.07 -19.85 -16.41
C ARG A 438 -13.37 -20.32 -17.06
N ARG A 439 -13.59 -20.02 -18.36
CA ARG A 439 -14.74 -20.54 -19.12
C ARG A 439 -14.58 -21.99 -19.58
N ALA A 440 -13.35 -22.52 -19.56
CA ALA A 440 -13.04 -23.87 -20.00
C ALA A 440 -13.06 -24.92 -18.86
N VAL A 441 -13.27 -24.48 -17.61
CA VAL A 441 -13.26 -25.31 -16.38
C VAL A 441 -14.48 -25.09 -15.47
#